data_AF-A0A966MRP9-F1
#
_entry.id   AF-A0A966MRP9-F1
#
_cell.length_a   1.000
_cell.length_b   1.000
_cell.length_c   1.000
_cell.angle_alpha   90.00
_cell.angle_beta   90.00
_cell.angle_gamma   90.00
#
_symmetry.space_group_name_H-M   'P 1'
#
loop_
_entity.id
_entity.type
_entity.pdbx_description
1 polymer ?
#
loop_
_entity_poly.entity_id
_entity_poly.type
_entity_poly.pdbx_seq_one_letter_code
_entity_poly.pdbx_strand_id
1 'polypeptide(L)'
;ARSALLTASVLMIIGMSASFAWVLTIEGVPQIVANWIVDQQLNAWTFLMVVNIFLLLFGIFIEPLPGVMVLVPILAPVAAKVGVDPIHFAMVVIYNLTLGMITPPVGGLLFVTSNVSRVPLSDLTRELKPFLWAHGVVLGLLTFETWLSTWLPRAMGYE
;
A
#
# COMPACT_ATOMS: atom_id res chain seq x y z
N ALA A 1 -22.82 -21.33 17.49
CA ALA A 1 -22.47 -20.28 18.47
C ALA A 1 -21.04 -19.77 18.30
N ARG A 2 -20.00 -20.61 18.51
CA ARG A 2 -18.59 -20.16 18.47
C ARG A 2 -18.13 -19.57 17.13
N SER A 3 -18.48 -20.19 15.99
CA SER A 3 -18.15 -19.65 14.67
C SER A 3 -18.86 -18.32 14.39
N ALA A 4 -20.10 -18.17 14.84
CA ALA A 4 -20.86 -16.91 14.68
C ALA A 4 -20.24 -15.77 15.48
N LEU A 5 -19.75 -16.04 16.71
CA LEU A 5 -19.06 -15.05 17.52
C LEU A 5 -17.73 -14.60 16.91
N LEU A 6 -16.93 -15.55 16.39
CA LEU A 6 -15.67 -15.24 15.70
C LEU A 6 -15.89 -14.39 14.45
N THR A 7 -16.86 -14.77 13.61
CA THR A 7 -17.21 -13.98 12.42
C THR A 7 -17.73 -12.59 12.79
N ALA A 8 -18.57 -12.48 13.82
CA ALA A 8 -19.09 -11.19 14.29
C ALA A 8 -17.98 -10.26 14.80
N SER A 9 -17.03 -10.79 15.58
CA SER A 9 -15.87 -10.02 16.06
C SER A 9 -15.00 -9.52 14.91
N VAL A 10 -14.74 -10.37 13.90
CA VAL A 10 -13.95 -9.97 12.72
C VAL A 10 -14.66 -8.89 11.91
N LEU A 11 -15.96 -9.06 11.64
CA LEU A 11 -16.74 -8.08 10.88
C LEU A 11 -16.83 -6.72 11.61
N MET A 12 -16.92 -6.71 12.95
CA MET A 12 -16.89 -5.47 13.73
C MET A 12 -15.56 -4.74 13.62
N ILE A 13 -14.43 -5.44 13.69
CA ILE A 13 -13.10 -4.84 13.54
C ILE A 13 -12.97 -4.19 12.15
N ILE A 14 -13.43 -4.88 11.11
CA ILE A 14 -13.39 -4.38 9.74
C ILE A 14 -14.27 -3.15 9.56
N GLY A 15 -15.51 -3.19 10.07
CA GLY A 15 -16.44 -2.06 9.97
C GLY A 15 -15.88 -0.80 10.63
N MET A 16 -15.34 -0.92 11.85
CA MET A 16 -14.69 0.20 12.54
C MET A 16 -13.48 0.71 11.77
N SER A 17 -12.67 -0.20 11.21
CA SER A 17 -11.48 0.18 10.46
C SER A 17 -11.81 0.89 9.14
N ALA A 18 -12.87 0.49 8.44
CA ALA A 18 -13.32 1.16 7.23
C ALA A 18 -13.82 2.58 7.53
N SER A 19 -14.57 2.76 8.63
CA SER A 19 -14.98 4.09 9.08
C SER A 19 -13.77 4.97 9.45
N PHE A 20 -12.76 4.41 10.11
CA PHE A 20 -11.54 5.15 10.45
C PHE A 20 -10.76 5.58 9.19
N ALA A 21 -10.59 4.69 8.22
CA ALA A 21 -9.96 5.00 6.94
C ALA A 21 -10.67 6.14 6.19
N TRP A 22 -12.01 6.12 6.21
CA TRP A 22 -12.83 7.17 5.60
C TRP A 22 -12.61 8.52 6.30
N VAL A 23 -12.58 8.55 7.63
CA VAL A 23 -12.28 9.77 8.40
C VAL A 23 -10.89 10.32 8.05
N LEU A 24 -9.85 9.49 8.05
CA LEU A 24 -8.49 9.93 7.67
C LEU A 24 -8.44 10.55 6.28
N THR A 25 -9.21 10.00 5.34
CA THR A 25 -9.28 10.48 3.96
C THR A 25 -9.98 11.84 3.88
N ILE A 26 -11.07 12.03 4.63
CA ILE A 26 -11.81 13.31 4.66
C ILE A 26 -11.01 14.41 5.36
N GLU A 27 -10.34 14.08 6.46
CA GLU A 27 -9.47 15.01 7.18
C GLU A 27 -8.20 15.37 6.39
N GLY A 28 -7.94 14.72 5.25
CA GLY A 28 -6.80 15.00 4.40
C GLY A 28 -5.45 14.63 5.04
N VAL A 29 -5.46 13.72 6.02
CA VAL A 29 -4.24 13.28 6.73
C VAL A 29 -3.16 12.77 5.75
N PRO A 30 -3.48 11.96 4.73
CA PRO A 30 -2.49 11.49 3.75
C PRO A 30 -1.81 12.65 3.01
N GLN A 31 -2.57 13.69 2.67
CA GLN A 31 -2.07 14.89 1.99
C GLN A 31 -1.16 15.71 2.90
N ILE A 32 -1.53 15.88 4.16
CA ILE A 32 -0.70 16.60 5.15
C ILE A 32 0.66 15.92 5.29
N VAL A 33 0.67 14.60 5.45
CA VAL A 33 1.92 13.84 5.60
C VAL A 33 2.71 13.84 4.29
N ALA A 34 2.05 13.69 3.13
CA ALA A 34 2.72 13.76 1.83
C ALA A 34 3.40 15.12 1.63
N ASN A 35 2.72 16.23 1.91
CA ASN A 35 3.30 17.57 1.83
C ASN A 35 4.48 17.73 2.79
N TRP A 36 4.36 17.21 4.02
CA TRP A 36 5.49 17.20 4.96
C TRP A 36 6.72 16.46 4.41
N ILE A 37 6.54 15.31 3.74
CA ILE A 37 7.63 14.57 3.09
C ILE A 37 8.28 15.42 1.99
N VAL A 38 7.47 16.11 1.18
CA VAL A 38 7.94 17.01 0.11
C VAL A 38 8.81 18.13 0.68
N ASP A 39 8.42 18.71 1.81
CA ASP A 39 9.13 19.82 2.45
C ASP A 39 10.50 19.43 3.03
N GLN A 40 10.75 18.13 3.26
CA GLN A 40 12.03 17.65 3.79
C GLN A 40 13.18 17.68 2.78
N GLN A 41 12.93 17.95 1.49
CA GLN A 41 13.95 18.03 0.41
C GLN A 41 14.91 16.82 0.40
N LEU A 42 14.34 15.62 0.52
CA LEU A 42 15.11 14.37 0.60
C LEU A 42 15.81 14.05 -0.73
N ASN A 43 16.93 13.33 -0.65
CA ASN A 43 17.55 12.70 -1.83
C ASN A 43 16.69 11.52 -2.34
N ALA A 44 16.96 11.02 -3.55
CA ALA A 44 16.16 9.98 -4.20
C ALA A 44 15.95 8.72 -3.34
N TRP A 45 17.02 8.20 -2.74
CA TRP A 45 16.98 6.97 -1.94
C TRP A 45 16.19 7.14 -0.65
N THR A 46 16.46 8.21 0.10
CA THR A 46 15.76 8.51 1.34
C THR A 46 14.29 8.83 1.06
N PHE A 47 14.00 9.56 -0.02
CA PHE A 47 12.65 9.84 -0.47
C PHE A 47 11.87 8.54 -0.73
N LEU A 48 12.40 7.62 -1.53
CA LEU A 48 11.75 6.35 -1.82
C LEU A 48 11.53 5.52 -0.55
N MET A 49 12.51 5.44 0.36
CA MET A 49 12.32 4.71 1.62
C MET A 49 11.22 5.31 2.50
N VAL A 50 11.19 6.64 2.65
CA VAL A 50 10.16 7.33 3.43
C VAL A 50 8.79 7.14 2.79
N VAL A 51 8.70 7.26 1.45
CA VAL A 51 7.46 7.04 0.70
C VAL A 51 6.98 5.60 0.84
N ASN A 52 7.86 4.59 0.76
CA ASN A 52 7.47 3.20 1.00
C ASN A 52 6.86 3.01 2.38
N ILE A 53 7.52 3.49 3.44
CA ILE A 53 7.02 3.36 4.81
C ILE A 53 5.67 4.07 4.95
N PHE A 54 5.57 5.30 4.43
CA PHE A 54 4.35 6.07 4.41
C PHE A 54 3.21 5.33 3.69
N LEU A 55 3.45 4.85 2.47
CA LEU A 55 2.45 4.15 1.66
C LEU A 55 2.05 2.80 2.24
N LEU A 56 2.95 2.07 2.90
CA LEU A 56 2.59 0.85 3.62
C LEU A 56 1.66 1.15 4.80
N LEU A 57 2.03 2.14 5.62
CA LEU A 57 1.25 2.51 6.80
C LEU A 57 -0.14 3.03 6.42
N PHE A 58 -0.23 3.87 5.39
CA PHE A 58 -1.51 4.41 4.93
C PHE A 58 -2.28 3.44 4.04
N GLY A 59 -1.60 2.65 3.21
CA GLY A 59 -2.21 1.64 2.35
C GLY A 59 -2.90 0.50 3.10
N ILE A 60 -2.57 0.32 4.39
CA ILE A 60 -3.33 -0.56 5.28
C ILE A 60 -4.79 -0.09 5.42
N PHE A 61 -5.01 1.22 5.49
CA PHE A 61 -6.33 1.81 5.73
C PHE A 61 -7.01 2.26 4.43
N ILE A 62 -6.23 2.75 3.47
CA ILE A 62 -6.73 3.43 2.28
C ILE A 62 -6.82 2.45 1.11
N GLU A 63 -7.96 2.48 0.41
CA GLU A 63 -8.12 1.73 -0.84
C GLU A 63 -7.15 2.28 -1.92
N PRO A 64 -6.50 1.42 -2.73
CA PRO A 64 -5.48 1.85 -3.68
C PRO A 64 -5.93 2.92 -4.65
N LEU A 65 -7.17 2.86 -5.16
CA LEU A 65 -7.66 3.84 -6.14
C LEU A 65 -7.74 5.26 -5.54
N PRO A 66 -8.45 5.53 -4.44
CA PRO A 66 -8.39 6.81 -3.73
C PRO A 66 -6.97 7.21 -3.35
N GLY A 67 -6.16 6.27 -2.86
CA GLY A 67 -4.76 6.52 -2.47
C GLY A 67 -3.92 7.05 -3.63
N VAL A 68 -3.99 6.41 -4.79
CA VAL A 68 -3.30 6.85 -6.02
C VAL A 68 -3.79 8.23 -6.45
N MET A 69 -5.10 8.44 -6.53
CA MET A 69 -5.69 9.72 -6.98
C MET A 69 -5.24 10.90 -6.12
N VAL A 70 -5.06 10.66 -4.82
CA VAL A 70 -4.67 11.69 -3.86
C VAL A 70 -3.15 11.89 -3.81
N LEU A 71 -2.39 10.81 -3.69
CA LEU A 71 -0.98 10.86 -3.33
C LEU A 71 -0.06 11.06 -4.54
N VAL A 72 -0.41 10.51 -5.70
CA VAL A 72 0.44 10.61 -6.90
C VAL A 72 0.62 12.07 -7.35
N PRO A 73 -0.42 12.92 -7.43
CA PRO A 73 -0.23 14.33 -7.81
C PRO A 73 0.71 15.11 -6.89
N ILE A 74 0.82 14.69 -5.62
CA ILE A 74 1.67 15.33 -4.60
C ILE A 74 3.10 14.81 -4.68
N LEU A 75 3.27 13.49 -4.74
CA LEU A 75 4.58 12.84 -4.62
C LEU A 75 5.32 12.70 -5.96
N ALA A 76 4.61 12.51 -7.08
CA ALA A 76 5.24 12.28 -8.38
C ALA A 76 6.10 13.45 -8.88
N PRO A 77 5.70 14.73 -8.72
CA PRO A 77 6.56 15.85 -9.11
C PRO A 77 7.87 15.89 -8.33
N VAL A 78 7.86 15.44 -7.07
CA VAL A 78 9.06 15.38 -6.23
C VAL A 78 9.93 14.20 -6.61
N ALA A 79 9.33 13.04 -6.86
CA ALA A 79 10.01 11.86 -7.38
C ALA A 79 10.78 12.20 -8.68
N ALA A 80 10.14 12.91 -9.60
CA ALA A 80 10.78 13.36 -10.84
C ALA A 80 11.94 14.35 -10.59
N LYS A 81 11.77 15.30 -9.66
CA LYS A 81 12.83 16.27 -9.30
C LYS A 81 14.07 15.61 -8.74
N VAL A 82 13.91 14.53 -7.97
CA VAL A 82 15.04 13.79 -7.39
C VAL A 82 15.58 12.71 -8.33
N GLY A 83 15.07 12.63 -9.58
CA GLY A 83 15.57 11.75 -10.63
C GLY A 83 14.99 10.33 -10.63
N VAL A 84 13.86 10.09 -9.95
CA VAL A 84 13.15 8.81 -10.01
C VAL A 84 12.38 8.73 -11.33
N ASP A 85 12.56 7.62 -12.03
CA ASP A 85 11.79 7.28 -13.22
C ASP A 85 10.27 7.21 -12.90
N PRO A 86 9.38 7.87 -13.69
CA PRO A 86 7.95 7.89 -13.41
C PRO A 86 7.27 6.51 -13.40
N ILE A 87 7.71 5.61 -14.28
CA ILE A 87 7.19 4.24 -14.36
C ILE A 87 7.59 3.48 -13.10
N HIS A 88 8.86 3.60 -12.70
CA HIS A 88 9.34 3.00 -11.46
C HIS A 88 8.58 3.53 -10.24
N PHE A 89 8.40 4.84 -10.13
CA PHE A 89 7.63 5.45 -9.05
C PHE A 89 6.19 4.93 -9.02
N ALA A 90 5.49 4.90 -10.16
CA ALA A 90 4.13 4.37 -10.25
C ALA A 90 4.03 2.91 -9.78
N MET A 91 5.00 2.08 -10.18
CA MET A 91 5.08 0.68 -9.75
C MET A 91 5.27 0.55 -8.24
N VAL A 92 6.16 1.36 -7.65
CA VAL A 92 6.36 1.42 -6.19
C VAL A 92 5.06 1.82 -5.49
N VAL A 93 4.36 2.86 -5.96
CA VAL A 93 3.11 3.32 -5.34
C VAL A 93 2.03 2.23 -5.37
N ILE A 94 1.78 1.65 -6.54
CA ILE A 94 0.75 0.61 -6.72
C ILE A 94 1.08 -0.62 -5.87
N TYR A 95 2.35 -1.02 -5.85
CA TYR A 95 2.78 -2.19 -5.09
C TYR A 95 2.60 -1.98 -3.58
N ASN A 96 3.00 -0.82 -3.03
CA ASN A 96 2.81 -0.52 -1.61
C ASN A 96 1.34 -0.50 -1.19
N LEU A 97 0.48 0.18 -1.97
CA LEU A 97 -0.94 0.26 -1.65
C LEU A 97 -1.61 -1.12 -1.72
N THR A 98 -1.22 -1.95 -2.67
CA THR A 98 -1.71 -3.33 -2.79
C THR A 98 -1.21 -4.20 -1.63
N LEU A 99 0.06 -4.04 -1.24
CA LEU A 99 0.65 -4.72 -0.09
C LEU A 99 -0.08 -4.32 1.21
N GLY A 100 -0.46 -3.05 1.33
CA GLY A 100 -1.30 -2.55 2.41
C GLY A 100 -2.64 -3.28 2.52
N MET A 101 -3.32 -3.52 1.40
CA MET A 101 -4.62 -4.23 1.38
C MET A 101 -4.55 -5.71 1.80
N ILE A 102 -3.39 -6.34 1.68
CA ILE A 102 -3.16 -7.71 2.18
C ILE A 102 -2.54 -7.72 3.57
N THR A 103 -2.08 -6.60 4.12
CA THR A 103 -1.44 -6.56 5.43
C THR A 103 -2.50 -6.47 6.54
N PRO A 104 -2.52 -7.39 7.51
CA PRO A 104 -3.37 -7.26 8.71
C PRO A 104 -2.94 -5.98 9.46
N PRO A 105 -3.82 -5.00 9.72
CA PRO A 105 -4.99 -5.08 10.61
C PRO A 105 -6.38 -4.94 9.97
N VAL A 106 -6.48 -4.36 8.76
CA VAL A 106 -7.75 -4.16 8.03
C VAL A 106 -7.96 -5.25 6.99
N GLY A 107 -6.89 -5.54 6.22
CA GLY A 107 -6.83 -6.66 5.28
C GLY A 107 -7.98 -6.69 4.29
N GLY A 108 -8.29 -5.57 3.62
CA GLY A 108 -9.45 -5.47 2.72
C GLY A 108 -9.52 -6.60 1.68
N LEU A 109 -8.39 -6.92 1.04
CA LEU A 109 -8.32 -8.05 0.12
C LEU A 109 -8.42 -9.40 0.84
N LEU A 110 -7.78 -9.55 2.01
CA LEU A 110 -7.89 -10.77 2.81
C LEU A 110 -9.33 -11.07 3.22
N PHE A 111 -10.12 -10.03 3.50
CA PHE A 111 -11.53 -10.17 3.83
C PHE A 111 -12.35 -10.65 2.64
N VAL A 112 -12.17 -10.02 1.48
CA VAL A 112 -12.83 -10.46 0.24
C VAL A 112 -12.46 -11.91 -0.06
N THR A 113 -11.18 -12.27 0.07
CA THR A 113 -10.70 -13.65 -0.11
C THR A 113 -11.31 -14.60 0.92
N SER A 114 -11.38 -14.24 2.20
CA SER A 114 -12.01 -15.04 3.26
C SER A 114 -13.48 -15.32 2.98
N ASN A 115 -14.22 -14.31 2.49
CA ASN A 115 -15.63 -14.44 2.14
C ASN A 115 -15.83 -15.39 0.94
N VAL A 116 -15.02 -15.25 -0.11
CA VAL A 116 -15.11 -16.09 -1.32
C VAL A 116 -14.66 -17.52 -1.05
N SER A 117 -13.54 -17.70 -0.35
CA SER A 117 -12.96 -19.02 -0.05
C SER A 117 -13.65 -19.76 1.09
N ARG A 118 -14.49 -19.07 1.89
CA ARG A 118 -15.10 -19.58 3.12
C ARG A 118 -14.09 -20.05 4.18
N VAL A 119 -12.84 -19.61 4.09
CA VAL A 119 -11.79 -19.88 5.08
C VAL A 119 -11.82 -18.77 6.14
N PRO A 120 -11.73 -19.10 7.44
CA PRO A 120 -11.66 -18.08 8.49
C PRO A 120 -10.50 -17.11 8.27
N LEU A 121 -10.74 -15.81 8.46
CA LEU A 121 -9.69 -14.78 8.33
C LEU A 121 -8.48 -15.06 9.24
N SER A 122 -8.70 -15.66 10.42
CA SER A 122 -7.62 -16.06 11.34
C SER A 122 -6.67 -17.10 10.75
N ASP A 123 -7.20 -18.05 9.96
CA ASP A 123 -6.38 -19.05 9.31
C ASP A 123 -5.63 -18.45 8.12
N LEU A 124 -6.33 -17.66 7.29
CA LEU A 124 -5.71 -16.91 6.18
C LEU A 124 -4.57 -16.01 6.67
N THR A 125 -4.79 -15.20 7.71
CA THR A 125 -3.78 -14.29 8.26
C THR A 125 -2.59 -15.04 8.88
N ARG A 126 -2.80 -16.23 9.44
CA ARG A 126 -1.70 -17.08 9.94
C ARG A 126 -0.81 -17.56 8.80
N GLU A 127 -1.42 -18.08 7.73
CA GLU A 127 -0.69 -18.62 6.58
C GLU A 127 -0.09 -17.52 5.68
N LEU A 128 -0.55 -16.28 5.81
CA LEU A 128 -0.07 -15.16 5.01
C LEU A 128 1.35 -14.70 5.36
N LYS A 129 1.82 -14.94 6.58
CA LYS A 129 3.13 -14.46 7.07
C LYS A 129 4.31 -14.73 6.11
N PRO A 130 4.54 -15.95 5.60
CA PRO A 130 5.61 -16.20 4.60
C PRO A 130 5.41 -15.38 3.33
N PHE A 131 4.17 -15.16 2.89
CA PHE A 131 3.87 -14.35 1.72
C PHE A 131 4.11 -12.86 1.96
N LEU A 132 3.79 -12.32 3.15
CA LEU A 132 4.13 -10.94 3.51
C LEU A 132 5.64 -10.73 3.51
N TRP A 133 6.40 -11.69 4.02
CA TRP A 133 7.87 -11.64 3.95
C TRP A 133 8.37 -11.63 2.51
N ALA A 134 7.86 -12.52 1.66
CA ALA A 134 8.20 -12.53 0.24
C ALA A 134 7.86 -11.19 -0.44
N HIS A 135 6.69 -10.63 -0.16
CA HIS A 135 6.29 -9.31 -0.68
C HIS A 135 7.16 -8.18 -0.16
N GLY A 136 7.59 -8.23 1.10
CA GLY A 136 8.56 -7.28 1.66
C GLY A 136 9.93 -7.35 0.99
N VAL A 137 10.40 -8.55 0.66
CA VAL A 137 11.63 -8.74 -0.13
C VAL A 137 11.47 -8.16 -1.53
N VAL A 138 10.36 -8.46 -2.20
CA VAL A 138 10.05 -7.90 -3.52
C VAL A 138 9.94 -6.38 -3.47
N LEU A 139 9.36 -5.81 -2.41
CA LEU A 139 9.31 -4.36 -2.21
C LEU A 139 10.70 -3.75 -2.09
N GLY A 140 11.59 -4.39 -1.31
CA GLY A 140 12.98 -3.98 -1.20
C GLY A 140 13.68 -4.02 -2.55
N LEU A 141 13.56 -5.13 -3.27
CA LEU A 141 14.13 -5.27 -4.61
C LEU A 141 13.57 -4.23 -5.58
N LEU A 142 12.26 -4.01 -5.61
CA LEU A 142 11.65 -2.96 -6.41
C LEU A 142 12.26 -1.60 -6.06
N THR A 143 12.30 -1.25 -4.78
CA THR A 143 12.80 0.05 -4.31
C THR A 143 14.25 0.30 -4.70
N PHE A 144 15.12 -0.71 -4.62
CA PHE A 144 16.55 -0.57 -4.89
C PHE A 144 16.94 -0.81 -6.36
N GLU A 145 16.15 -1.57 -7.12
CA GLU A 145 16.49 -1.97 -8.48
C GLU A 145 15.43 -1.49 -9.48
N THR A 146 15.64 -0.29 -10.01
CA THR A 146 14.73 0.37 -10.96
C THR A 146 14.51 -0.42 -12.26
N TRP A 147 15.48 -1.27 -12.64
CA TRP A 147 15.39 -2.11 -13.84
C TRP A 147 14.22 -3.10 -13.77
N LEU A 148 13.88 -3.60 -12.58
CA LEU A 148 12.78 -4.56 -12.38
C LEU A 148 11.43 -3.96 -12.77
N SER A 149 11.26 -2.65 -12.57
CA SER A 149 10.03 -1.94 -12.91
C SER A 149 10.01 -1.42 -14.35
N THR A 150 11.16 -1.17 -14.95
CA THR A 150 11.26 -0.36 -16.19
C THR A 150 11.64 -1.16 -17.43
N TRP A 151 12.31 -2.32 -17.29
CA TRP A 151 12.80 -3.07 -18.44
C TRP A 151 11.71 -3.57 -19.37
N LEU A 152 10.67 -4.21 -18.83
CA LEU A 152 9.58 -4.75 -19.65
C LEU A 152 8.76 -3.63 -20.32
N PRO A 153 8.34 -2.56 -19.60
CA PRO A 153 7.68 -1.42 -20.24
C PRO A 153 8.50 -0.80 -21.39
N ARG A 154 9.80 -0.57 -21.16
CA ARG A 154 10.69 -0.02 -22.19
C ARG A 154 10.87 -0.95 -23.38
N ALA A 155 10.96 -2.27 -23.14
CA ALA A 155 11.00 -3.26 -24.22
C ALA A 155 9.71 -3.30 -25.05
N MET A 156 8.56 -2.92 -24.44
CA MET A 156 7.27 -2.80 -25.11
C MET A 156 7.02 -1.41 -25.73
N GLY A 157 7.98 -0.48 -25.65
CA GLY A 157 7.91 0.85 -26.26
C GLY A 157 7.32 1.96 -25.38
N TYR A 158 7.24 1.76 -24.06
CA TYR A 158 6.90 2.82 -23.10
C TYR A 158 8.16 3.59 -22.67
N GLU A 159 8.13 4.92 -22.79
CA GLU A 159 9.15 5.84 -22.27
C GLU A 159 8.63 6.65 -21.07
#